data_AF-V7B5I8-F1
#
_entry.id   AF-V7B5I8-F1
#
_cell.length_a   1.000
_cell.length_b   1.000
_cell.length_c   1.000
_cell.angle_alpha   90.00
_cell.angle_beta   90.00
_cell.angle_gamma   90.00
#
_symmetry.space_group_name_H-M   'P 1'
#
loop_
_entity.id
_entity.type
_entity.pdbx_description
1 polymer ?
#
loop_
_entity_poly.entity_id
_entity_poly.type
_entity_poly.pdbx_seq_one_letter_code
_entity_poly.pdbx_strand_id
1 'polypeptide(L)'
;MAFQPETEPGSSPKSISTTNKKTYDEMSISELVSVLRVAFQMKDFDKVEEELVNREAKHRAEIGSLRKKIEQERLDSIEAEERLKMREEQCEKGKRAQENYEQLLKVVKKSGLVENITIEELRTKNVALEREICELKEFKKKILDEGKSVVELSAKIRVLEEEKVRDKSALDSLSMKNIELEEAVRKSLTVIEGLRTENGKLTDEKNELNLEDVFAVQDEEDVGDHELENDTGEPVSFQRNEDTHYTVDAGTAQSPNKGNKDEAVGALGVKFKLEKVNMDLGGDDDARCTSQRLHGEKAISQIIAEHEHLKRRAKELGEKVISQIIAENEHLKRRARRWLVKKPSKPLN
;
A
#
# COMPACT_ATOMS: atom_id res chain seq x y z
N MET A 1 -4.33 65.11 70.40
CA MET A 1 -5.08 64.56 71.56
C MET A 1 -4.72 63.09 71.67
N ALA A 2 -4.32 62.69 72.87
CA ALA A 2 -3.94 61.33 73.25
C ALA A 2 -5.18 60.48 73.52
N PHE A 3 -5.13 59.18 73.19
CA PHE A 3 -5.74 58.09 73.97
C PHE A 3 -5.03 56.78 73.60
N GLN A 4 -4.37 56.16 74.59
CA GLN A 4 -4.19 54.70 74.69
C GLN A 4 -5.39 54.11 75.45
N PRO A 5 -5.72 52.80 75.33
CA PRO A 5 -5.04 51.78 76.14
C PRO A 5 -4.75 50.44 75.43
N GLU A 6 -3.83 49.73 76.05
CA GLU A 6 -3.35 48.37 75.83
C GLU A 6 -4.41 47.28 76.04
N THR A 7 -4.24 46.13 75.37
CA THR A 7 -4.33 44.80 76.01
C THR A 7 -3.71 43.70 75.10
N GLU A 8 -2.59 43.13 75.53
CA GLU A 8 -2.11 41.76 75.20
C GLU A 8 -2.73 40.75 76.20
N PRO A 9 -2.44 39.43 76.18
CA PRO A 9 -2.21 38.45 75.10
C PRO A 9 -3.04 37.14 75.29
N GLY A 10 -3.31 36.41 74.20
CA GLY A 10 -3.95 35.08 74.26
C GLY A 10 -3.20 34.05 73.41
N SER A 11 -2.53 33.12 74.09
CA SER A 11 -1.58 32.13 73.57
C SER A 11 -2.21 30.90 72.89
N SER A 12 -1.67 30.54 71.70
CA SER A 12 -1.39 29.19 71.13
C SER A 12 -2.57 28.26 70.74
N PRO A 13 -2.49 27.41 69.66
CA PRO A 13 -1.30 26.66 69.24
C PRO A 13 -0.93 26.67 67.75
N LYS A 14 0.38 26.76 67.54
CA LYS A 14 1.22 25.98 66.62
C LYS A 14 0.51 24.82 65.92
N SER A 15 0.04 25.04 64.69
CA SER A 15 -0.18 23.98 63.71
C SER A 15 0.88 24.09 62.62
N ILE A 16 1.80 23.15 62.64
CA ILE A 16 2.80 22.92 61.61
C ILE A 16 2.03 22.27 60.45
N SER A 17 1.81 23.00 59.36
CA SER A 17 1.54 22.40 58.05
C SER A 17 2.55 22.96 57.07
N THR A 18 3.69 22.27 57.01
CA THR A 18 4.64 22.34 55.92
C THR A 18 3.97 21.84 54.64
N THR A 19 3.42 22.75 53.84
CA THR A 19 3.16 22.52 52.42
C THR A 19 3.71 23.71 51.64
N ASN A 20 4.64 23.42 50.75
CA ASN A 20 5.39 24.38 49.94
C ASN A 20 4.42 25.34 49.24
N LYS A 21 4.39 26.59 49.71
CA LYS A 21 3.58 27.67 49.16
C LYS A 21 4.23 28.13 47.86
N LYS A 22 3.99 27.41 46.76
CA LYS A 22 4.29 27.91 45.41
C LYS A 22 3.67 29.31 45.31
N THR A 23 4.45 30.28 44.84
CA THR A 23 3.94 31.62 44.53
C THR A 23 3.00 31.53 43.34
N TYR A 24 1.95 32.38 43.30
CA TYR A 24 0.93 32.35 42.25
C TYR A 24 1.50 32.46 40.82
N ASP A 25 2.67 33.07 40.68
CA ASP A 25 3.39 33.22 39.40
C ASP A 25 3.96 31.90 38.85
N GLU A 26 4.07 30.85 39.68
CA GLU A 26 4.58 29.52 39.30
C GLU A 26 3.47 28.47 39.11
N MET A 27 2.21 28.87 39.28
CA MET A 27 1.06 27.98 39.17
C MET A 27 0.55 27.93 37.72
N SER A 28 0.27 26.72 37.26
CA SER A 28 -0.52 26.50 36.06
C SER A 28 -1.95 27.02 36.23
N ILE A 29 -2.63 27.29 35.11
CA ILE A 29 -4.04 27.75 35.10
C ILE A 29 -4.93 26.81 35.93
N SER A 30 -4.71 25.50 35.85
CA SER A 30 -5.46 24.48 36.61
C SER A 30 -5.23 24.55 38.12
N GLU A 31 -4.01 24.85 38.56
CA GLU A 31 -3.66 25.05 39.98
C GLU A 31 -4.30 26.35 40.52
N LEU A 32 -4.23 27.44 39.76
CA LEU A 32 -4.87 28.72 40.10
C LEU A 32 -6.40 28.60 40.21
N VAL A 33 -7.04 27.88 39.28
CA VAL A 33 -8.49 27.63 39.30
C VAL A 33 -8.90 26.75 40.48
N SER A 34 -8.05 25.80 40.88
CA SER A 34 -8.29 24.95 42.06
C SER A 34 -8.19 25.72 43.38
N VAL A 35 -7.25 26.66 43.50
CA VAL A 35 -7.15 27.54 44.68
C VAL A 35 -8.36 28.45 44.79
N LEU A 36 -8.83 29.00 43.66
CA LEU A 36 -10.05 29.82 43.61
C LEU A 36 -11.32 29.02 43.94
N ARG A 37 -11.41 27.75 43.52
CA ARG A 37 -12.52 26.83 43.83
C ARG A 37 -12.74 26.60 45.31
N VAL A 38 -11.67 26.61 46.10
CA VAL A 38 -11.74 26.41 47.56
C VAL A 38 -12.17 27.69 48.29
N ALA A 39 -11.89 28.87 47.74
CA ALA A 39 -12.11 30.16 48.40
C ALA A 39 -13.52 30.75 48.20
N PHE A 40 -14.32 30.23 47.26
CA PHE A 40 -15.63 30.77 46.89
C PHE A 40 -16.65 29.63 46.63
N GLN A 41 -17.92 29.98 46.35
CA GLN A 41 -18.98 29.00 46.05
C GLN A 41 -18.60 28.08 44.88
N MET A 42 -18.23 26.84 45.21
CA MET A 42 -17.70 25.82 44.30
C MET A 42 -18.55 25.62 43.02
N LYS A 43 -19.88 25.75 43.14
CA LYS A 43 -20.84 25.64 42.02
C LYS A 43 -20.68 26.70 40.94
N ASP A 44 -20.29 27.92 41.28
CA ASP A 44 -20.12 28.98 40.28
C ASP A 44 -18.81 28.79 39.51
N PHE A 45 -17.79 28.24 40.17
CA PHE A 45 -16.52 27.90 39.54
C PHE A 45 -16.65 26.75 38.55
N ASP A 46 -17.37 25.69 38.89
CA ASP A 46 -17.56 24.56 37.99
C ASP A 46 -18.28 24.99 36.70
N LYS A 47 -19.28 25.89 36.80
CA LYS A 47 -19.94 26.48 35.63
C LYS A 47 -19.01 27.34 34.77
N VAL A 48 -18.15 28.13 35.40
CA VAL A 48 -17.17 28.96 34.67
C VAL A 48 -16.12 28.09 34.00
N GLU A 49 -15.65 27.03 34.66
CA GLU A 49 -14.71 26.07 34.07
C GLU A 49 -15.34 25.36 32.87
N GLU A 50 -16.56 24.84 32.99
CA GLU A 50 -17.27 24.18 31.90
C GLU A 50 -17.43 25.12 30.68
N GLU A 51 -17.83 26.36 30.90
CA GLU A 51 -17.95 27.38 29.86
C GLU A 51 -16.58 27.71 29.22
N LEU A 52 -15.50 27.79 30.01
CA LEU A 52 -14.15 28.03 29.50
C LEU A 52 -13.65 26.84 28.66
N VAL A 53 -13.87 25.61 29.09
CA VAL A 53 -13.54 24.39 28.34
C VAL A 53 -14.32 24.33 27.03
N ASN A 54 -15.62 24.65 27.05
CA ASN A 54 -16.46 24.71 25.85
C ASN A 54 -15.95 25.76 24.85
N ARG A 55 -15.58 26.96 25.33
CA ARG A 55 -15.00 28.01 24.48
C ARG A 55 -13.64 27.62 23.93
N GLU A 56 -12.77 27.00 24.74
CA GLU A 56 -11.47 26.51 24.28
C GLU A 56 -11.64 25.45 23.19
N ALA A 57 -12.52 24.47 23.40
CA ALA A 57 -12.81 23.43 22.41
C ALA A 57 -13.33 24.03 21.09
N LYS A 58 -14.24 25.01 21.18
CA LYS A 58 -14.76 25.74 20.02
C LYS A 58 -13.64 26.46 19.27
N HIS A 59 -12.82 27.25 19.95
CA HIS A 59 -11.72 27.97 19.30
C HIS A 59 -10.66 27.03 18.74
N ARG A 60 -10.36 25.92 19.42
CA ARG A 60 -9.45 24.89 18.91
C ARG A 60 -9.97 24.27 17.60
N ALA A 61 -11.27 24.02 17.51
CA ALA A 61 -11.92 23.56 16.27
C ALA A 61 -11.87 24.61 15.15
N GLU A 62 -12.17 25.88 15.46
CA GLU A 62 -12.08 27.00 14.51
C GLU A 62 -10.65 27.18 13.97
N ILE A 63 -9.64 27.15 14.85
CA ILE A 63 -8.22 27.22 14.49
C ILE A 63 -7.85 26.04 13.58
N GLY A 64 -8.31 24.82 13.90
CA GLY A 64 -8.10 23.64 13.06
C GLY A 64 -8.70 23.80 11.66
N SER A 65 -9.92 24.32 11.56
CA SER A 65 -10.60 24.60 10.29
C SER A 65 -9.87 25.65 9.46
N LEU A 66 -9.45 26.76 10.09
CA LEU A 66 -8.71 27.83 9.41
C LEU A 66 -7.34 27.37 8.91
N ARG A 67 -6.61 26.55 9.68
CA ARG A 67 -5.33 25.96 9.25
C ARG A 67 -5.50 25.10 8.00
N LYS A 68 -6.54 24.25 7.96
CA LYS A 68 -6.86 23.44 6.77
C LYS A 68 -7.16 24.32 5.56
N LYS A 69 -7.92 25.41 5.74
CA LYS A 69 -8.26 26.35 4.67
C LYS A 69 -7.02 27.06 4.11
N ILE A 70 -6.11 27.50 4.98
CA ILE A 70 -4.84 28.13 4.57
C ILE A 70 -3.96 27.15 3.79
N GLU A 71 -3.87 25.90 4.25
CA GLU A 71 -3.06 24.89 3.55
C GLU A 71 -3.64 24.55 2.17
N GLN A 72 -4.97 24.46 2.07
CA GLN A 72 -5.65 24.29 0.79
C GLN A 72 -5.38 25.46 -0.17
N GLU A 73 -5.52 26.70 0.30
CA GLU A 73 -5.26 27.89 -0.52
C GLU A 73 -3.80 27.97 -1.00
N ARG A 74 -2.85 27.55 -0.17
CA ARG A 74 -1.44 27.43 -0.58
C ARG A 74 -1.26 26.40 -1.69
N LEU A 75 -1.91 25.24 -1.58
CA LEU A 75 -1.86 24.21 -2.61
C LEU A 75 -2.45 24.72 -3.93
N ASP A 76 -3.62 25.36 -3.86
CA ASP A 76 -4.30 25.93 -5.02
C ASP A 76 -3.46 27.05 -5.68
N SER A 77 -2.77 27.87 -4.87
CA SER A 77 -1.87 28.92 -5.35
C SER A 77 -0.65 28.36 -6.08
N ILE A 78 -0.02 27.30 -5.54
CA ILE A 78 1.12 26.63 -6.18
C ILE A 78 0.69 26.04 -7.52
N GLU A 79 -0.46 25.37 -7.56
CA GLU A 79 -0.98 24.79 -8.81
C GLU A 79 -1.26 25.87 -9.86
N ALA A 80 -1.87 26.99 -9.47
CA ALA A 80 -2.13 28.12 -10.37
C ALA A 80 -0.83 28.73 -10.93
N GLU A 81 0.21 28.87 -10.10
CA GLU A 81 1.52 29.36 -10.50
C GLU A 81 2.20 28.43 -11.52
N GLU A 82 2.16 27.11 -11.29
CA GLU A 82 2.69 26.13 -12.23
C GLU A 82 1.97 26.16 -13.58
N ARG A 83 0.63 26.24 -13.57
CA ARG A 83 -0.15 26.38 -14.81
C ARG A 83 0.21 27.66 -15.58
N LEU A 84 0.45 28.76 -14.86
CA LEU A 84 0.85 30.04 -15.47
C LEU A 84 2.23 29.93 -16.11
N LYS A 85 3.20 29.34 -15.41
CA LYS A 85 4.56 29.09 -15.91
C LYS A 85 4.56 28.26 -17.20
N MET A 86 3.74 27.21 -17.26
CA MET A 86 3.60 26.38 -18.47
C MET A 86 3.04 27.17 -19.65
N ARG A 87 2.06 28.06 -19.41
CA ARG A 87 1.49 28.94 -20.45
C ARG A 87 2.51 29.95 -20.96
N GLU A 88 3.29 30.55 -20.06
CA GLU A 88 4.34 31.51 -20.41
C GLU A 88 5.43 30.86 -21.27
N GLU A 89 5.89 29.66 -20.89
CA GLU A 89 6.88 28.91 -21.69
C GLU A 89 6.37 28.59 -23.10
N GLN A 90 5.08 28.24 -23.24
CA GLN A 90 4.48 28.01 -24.54
C GLN A 90 4.40 29.29 -25.39
N CYS A 91 4.06 30.42 -24.78
CA CYS A 91 4.05 31.72 -25.47
C CYS A 91 5.45 32.06 -26.00
N GLU A 92 6.48 31.85 -25.20
CA GLU A 92 7.87 32.13 -25.57
C GLU A 92 8.40 31.20 -26.66
N LYS A 93 7.97 29.93 -26.67
CA LYS A 93 8.21 29.01 -27.80
C LYS A 93 7.51 29.51 -29.07
N GLY A 94 6.28 30.00 -28.95
CA GLY A 94 5.51 30.58 -30.05
C GLY A 94 6.21 31.79 -30.69
N LYS A 95 6.66 32.74 -29.86
CA LYS A 95 7.43 33.92 -30.33
C LYS A 95 8.71 33.52 -31.06
N ARG A 96 9.52 32.62 -30.47
CA ARG A 96 10.75 32.13 -31.13
C ARG A 96 10.48 31.44 -32.46
N ALA A 97 9.41 30.65 -32.55
CA ALA A 97 9.01 30.01 -33.80
C ALA A 97 8.62 31.07 -34.86
N GLN A 98 7.83 32.07 -34.47
CA GLN A 98 7.43 33.16 -35.36
C GLN A 98 8.65 33.95 -35.88
N GLU A 99 9.58 34.33 -34.99
CA GLU A 99 10.82 35.01 -35.36
C GLU A 99 11.66 34.19 -36.34
N ASN A 100 11.78 32.87 -36.10
CA ASN A 100 12.47 31.96 -37.01
C ASN A 100 11.82 31.93 -38.39
N TYR A 101 10.49 31.87 -38.46
CA TYR A 101 9.77 31.92 -39.74
C TYR A 101 9.96 33.24 -40.47
N GLU A 102 9.94 34.38 -39.77
CA GLU A 102 10.22 35.68 -40.38
C GLU A 102 11.65 35.79 -40.91
N GLN A 103 12.63 35.27 -40.17
CA GLN A 103 14.02 35.24 -40.62
C GLN A 103 14.17 34.36 -41.87
N LEU A 104 13.58 33.16 -41.87
CA LEU A 104 13.61 32.26 -43.02
C LEU A 104 12.94 32.90 -44.24
N LEU A 105 11.79 33.54 -44.06
CA LEU A 105 11.08 34.24 -45.13
C LEU A 105 11.93 35.38 -45.72
N LYS A 106 12.64 36.14 -44.87
CA LYS A 106 13.59 37.18 -45.32
C LYS A 106 14.74 36.57 -46.14
N VAL A 107 15.27 35.42 -45.74
CA VAL A 107 16.34 34.72 -46.48
C VAL A 107 15.83 34.24 -47.85
N VAL A 108 14.66 33.59 -47.90
CA VAL A 108 14.05 33.09 -49.15
C VAL A 108 13.75 34.23 -50.12
N LYS A 109 13.23 35.36 -49.63
CA LYS A 109 13.00 36.54 -50.47
C LYS A 109 14.30 37.13 -51.05
N LYS A 110 15.40 37.08 -50.29
CA LYS A 110 16.71 37.59 -50.71
C LYS A 110 17.46 36.65 -51.65
N SER A 111 17.31 35.34 -51.48
CA SER A 111 18.06 34.37 -52.28
C SER A 111 17.60 34.36 -53.74
N GLY A 112 16.40 34.87 -54.07
CA GLY A 112 15.90 34.92 -55.46
C GLY A 112 15.82 33.55 -56.14
N LEU A 113 16.02 32.49 -55.36
CA LEU A 113 16.24 31.12 -55.81
C LEU A 113 15.04 30.29 -55.38
N VAL A 114 13.88 30.64 -55.90
CA VAL A 114 12.80 29.66 -55.98
C VAL A 114 13.04 28.88 -57.27
N GLU A 115 14.07 28.03 -57.24
CA GLU A 115 14.13 26.91 -58.19
C GLU A 115 12.97 26.00 -57.81
N ASN A 116 11.97 25.87 -58.69
CA ASN A 116 10.76 25.06 -58.52
C ASN A 116 11.04 23.63 -57.98
N ILE A 117 12.24 23.12 -58.21
CA ILE A 117 12.78 21.85 -57.70
C ILE A 117 12.73 21.79 -56.15
N THR A 118 13.10 22.88 -55.45
CA THR A 118 13.08 22.91 -53.97
C THR A 118 11.66 22.94 -53.40
N ILE A 119 10.69 23.52 -54.12
CA ILE A 119 9.28 23.53 -53.70
C ILE A 119 8.65 22.14 -53.87
N GLU A 120 8.94 21.44 -54.96
CA GLU A 120 8.42 20.09 -55.18
C GLU A 120 8.96 19.10 -54.14
N GLU A 121 10.26 19.13 -53.84
CA GLU A 121 10.83 18.29 -52.77
C GLU A 121 10.18 18.56 -51.40
N LEU A 122 9.90 19.83 -51.08
CA LEU A 122 9.21 20.20 -49.84
C LEU A 122 7.76 19.69 -49.82
N ARG A 123 7.05 19.75 -50.96
CA ARG A 123 5.70 19.17 -51.08
C ARG A 123 5.71 17.66 -50.86
N THR A 124 6.67 16.94 -51.45
CA THR A 124 6.80 15.49 -51.26
C THR A 124 7.08 15.14 -49.79
N LYS A 125 8.00 15.87 -49.14
CA LYS A 125 8.28 15.69 -47.71
C LYS A 125 7.08 16.00 -46.82
N ASN A 126 6.31 17.03 -47.13
CA ASN A 126 5.07 17.34 -46.39
C ASN A 126 4.05 16.21 -46.50
N VAL A 127 3.82 15.67 -47.70
CA VAL A 127 2.91 14.53 -47.90
C VAL A 127 3.38 13.29 -47.13
N ALA A 128 4.70 13.04 -47.08
CA ALA A 128 5.25 11.94 -46.28
C ALA A 128 5.01 12.15 -44.77
N LEU A 129 5.29 13.34 -44.26
CA LEU A 129 5.06 13.69 -42.86
C LEU A 129 3.57 13.63 -42.47
N GLU A 130 2.66 14.05 -43.35
CA GLU A 130 1.22 13.95 -43.12
C GLU A 130 0.77 12.48 -42.95
N ARG A 131 1.35 11.55 -43.72
CA ARG A 131 1.10 10.11 -43.57
C ARG A 131 1.59 9.59 -42.22
N GLU A 132 2.82 9.92 -41.84
CA GLU A 132 3.38 9.52 -40.54
C GLU A 132 2.55 10.06 -39.37
N ILE A 133 2.07 11.31 -39.46
CA ILE A 133 1.18 11.91 -38.45
C ILE A 133 -0.15 11.14 -38.35
N CYS A 134 -0.72 10.69 -39.48
CA CYS A 134 -1.93 9.87 -39.48
C CYS A 134 -1.69 8.51 -38.80
N GLU A 135 -0.60 7.81 -39.13
CA GLU A 135 -0.24 6.52 -38.51
C GLU A 135 -0.02 6.66 -36.99
N LEU A 136 0.68 7.72 -36.56
CA LEU A 136 0.90 8.02 -35.13
C LEU A 136 -0.41 8.30 -34.40
N LYS A 137 -1.38 8.97 -35.03
CA LYS A 137 -2.70 9.20 -34.44
C LYS A 137 -3.48 7.90 -34.24
N GLU A 138 -3.42 6.98 -35.20
CA GLU A 138 -4.04 5.66 -35.07
C GLU A 138 -3.38 4.83 -33.96
N PHE A 139 -2.05 4.83 -33.92
CA PHE A 139 -1.30 4.15 -32.86
C PHE A 139 -1.64 4.71 -31.46
N LYS A 140 -1.72 6.04 -31.33
CA LYS A 140 -2.15 6.70 -30.08
C LYS A 140 -3.56 6.27 -29.66
N LYS A 141 -4.48 6.13 -30.62
CA LYS A 141 -5.85 5.65 -30.35
C LYS A 141 -5.82 4.22 -29.81
N LYS A 142 -5.05 3.32 -30.43
CA LYS A 142 -4.88 1.93 -29.96
C LYS A 142 -4.34 1.87 -28.53
N ILE A 143 -3.28 2.61 -28.21
CA ILE A 143 -2.73 2.69 -26.84
C ILE A 143 -3.79 3.17 -25.84
N LEU A 144 -4.61 4.16 -26.23
CA LEU A 144 -5.66 4.67 -25.35
C LEU A 144 -6.75 3.63 -25.09
N ASP A 145 -7.11 2.83 -26.09
CA ASP A 145 -8.08 1.75 -25.93
C ASP A 145 -7.51 0.57 -25.13
N GLU A 146 -6.23 0.22 -25.31
CA GLU A 146 -5.51 -0.73 -24.44
C GLU A 146 -5.40 -0.23 -23.00
N GLY A 147 -5.21 1.07 -22.79
CA GLY A 147 -5.23 1.67 -21.46
C GLY A 147 -6.56 1.45 -20.73
N LYS A 148 -7.69 1.48 -21.45
CA LYS A 148 -9.01 1.20 -20.86
C LYS A 148 -9.15 -0.25 -20.42
N SER A 149 -8.68 -1.20 -21.24
CA SER A 149 -8.73 -2.62 -20.87
C SER A 149 -7.82 -2.95 -19.68
N VAL A 150 -6.66 -2.29 -19.55
CA VAL A 150 -5.79 -2.40 -18.37
C VAL A 150 -6.50 -1.91 -17.09
N VAL A 151 -7.25 -0.81 -17.15
CA VAL A 151 -8.04 -0.32 -16.02
C VAL A 151 -9.13 -1.33 -15.62
N GLU A 152 -9.83 -1.92 -16.60
CA GLU A 152 -10.84 -2.95 -16.34
C GLU A 152 -10.22 -4.21 -15.71
N LEU A 153 -9.08 -4.68 -16.23
CA LEU A 153 -8.35 -5.81 -15.64
C LEU A 153 -7.87 -5.51 -14.23
N SER A 154 -7.37 -4.30 -13.97
CA SER A 154 -6.95 -3.88 -12.64
C SER A 154 -8.11 -3.88 -11.65
N ALA A 155 -9.31 -3.47 -12.07
CA ALA A 155 -10.52 -3.55 -11.26
C ALA A 155 -10.92 -5.01 -10.95
N LYS A 156 -10.83 -5.91 -11.93
CA LYS A 156 -11.10 -7.35 -11.73
C LYS A 156 -10.11 -7.99 -10.76
N ILE A 157 -8.83 -7.66 -10.86
CA ILE A 157 -7.79 -8.15 -9.92
C ILE A 157 -8.13 -7.73 -8.49
N ARG A 158 -8.52 -6.46 -8.28
CA ARG A 158 -8.90 -5.97 -6.95
C ARG A 158 -10.07 -6.74 -6.34
N VAL A 159 -11.12 -7.00 -7.12
CA VAL A 159 -12.30 -7.77 -6.64
C VAL A 159 -11.90 -9.19 -6.23
N LEU A 160 -11.06 -9.85 -7.01
CA LEU A 160 -10.57 -11.21 -6.72
C LEU A 160 -9.68 -11.23 -5.46
N GLU A 161 -8.87 -10.19 -5.23
CA GLU A 161 -8.07 -10.07 -4.02
C GLU A 161 -8.94 -9.92 -2.77
N GLU A 162 -10.00 -9.10 -2.84
CA GLU A 162 -10.98 -8.92 -1.75
C GLU A 162 -11.73 -10.23 -1.45
N GLU A 163 -12.13 -10.98 -2.48
CA GLU A 163 -12.77 -12.29 -2.35
C GLU A 163 -11.83 -13.31 -1.69
N LYS A 164 -10.58 -13.40 -2.15
CA LYS A 164 -9.56 -14.28 -1.56
C LYS A 164 -9.35 -14.02 -0.07
N VAL A 165 -9.40 -12.77 0.37
CA VAL A 165 -9.29 -12.41 1.80
C VAL A 165 -10.49 -12.93 2.59
N ARG A 166 -11.71 -12.83 2.06
CA ARG A 166 -12.92 -13.38 2.70
C ARG A 166 -12.85 -14.91 2.80
N ASP A 167 -12.46 -15.58 1.73
CA ASP A 167 -12.34 -17.05 1.71
C ASP A 167 -11.30 -17.54 2.72
N LYS A 168 -10.17 -16.82 2.82
CA LYS A 168 -9.15 -17.14 3.82
C LYS A 168 -9.69 -17.02 5.25
N SER A 169 -10.43 -15.95 5.54
CA SER A 169 -11.08 -15.78 6.84
C SER A 169 -12.12 -16.87 7.14
N ALA A 170 -12.92 -17.27 6.15
CA ALA A 170 -13.90 -18.35 6.30
C ALA A 170 -13.21 -19.69 6.57
N LEU A 171 -12.12 -19.97 5.85
CA LEU A 171 -11.30 -21.17 6.04
C LEU A 171 -10.68 -21.22 7.44
N ASP A 172 -10.15 -20.10 7.95
CA ASP A 172 -9.56 -20.02 9.29
C ASP A 172 -10.63 -20.24 10.38
N SER A 173 -11.85 -19.73 10.19
CA SER A 173 -12.99 -19.99 11.10
C SER A 173 -13.40 -21.47 11.13
N LEU A 174 -13.44 -22.13 9.97
CA LEU A 174 -13.72 -23.57 9.89
C LEU A 174 -12.60 -24.39 10.54
N SER A 175 -11.34 -24.01 10.34
CA SER A 175 -10.21 -24.68 10.98
C SER A 175 -10.30 -24.61 12.51
N MET A 176 -10.71 -23.47 13.07
CA MET A 176 -10.88 -23.30 14.51
C MET A 176 -11.99 -24.21 15.07
N LYS A 177 -13.15 -24.24 14.40
CA LYS A 177 -14.26 -25.15 14.76
C LYS A 177 -13.87 -26.62 14.70
N ASN A 178 -13.04 -27.00 13.72
CA ASN A 178 -12.56 -28.38 13.61
C ASN A 178 -11.66 -28.77 14.78
N ILE A 179 -10.77 -27.86 15.23
CA ILE A 179 -9.94 -28.07 16.43
C ILE A 179 -10.82 -28.24 17.68
N GLU A 180 -11.83 -27.38 17.87
CA GLU A 180 -12.78 -27.49 18.99
C GLU A 180 -13.53 -28.83 18.99
N LEU A 181 -13.97 -29.27 17.81
CA LEU A 181 -14.66 -30.54 17.64
C LEU A 181 -13.74 -31.74 17.94
N GLU A 182 -12.50 -31.72 17.45
CA GLU A 182 -11.49 -32.74 17.74
C GLU A 182 -11.21 -32.85 19.25
N GLU A 183 -11.13 -31.72 19.96
CA GLU A 183 -10.98 -31.70 21.41
C GLU A 183 -12.20 -32.27 22.14
N ALA A 184 -13.42 -31.92 21.71
CA ALA A 184 -14.65 -32.45 22.28
C ALA A 184 -14.77 -33.97 22.10
N VAL A 185 -14.44 -34.47 20.90
CA VAL A 185 -14.40 -35.91 20.60
C VAL A 185 -13.38 -36.61 21.48
N ARG A 186 -12.18 -36.04 21.63
CA ARG A 186 -11.13 -36.59 22.50
C ARG A 186 -11.60 -36.71 23.96
N LYS A 187 -12.26 -35.68 24.50
CA LYS A 187 -12.84 -35.72 25.85
C LYS A 187 -13.91 -36.81 25.98
N SER A 188 -14.83 -36.92 25.02
CA SER A 188 -15.86 -37.97 25.02
C SER A 188 -15.26 -39.38 24.98
N LEU A 189 -14.20 -39.59 24.19
CA LEU A 189 -13.49 -40.88 24.15
C LEU A 189 -12.87 -41.23 25.51
N THR A 190 -12.26 -40.28 26.21
CA THR A 190 -11.71 -40.52 27.56
C THR A 190 -12.79 -40.89 28.59
N VAL A 191 -13.99 -40.31 28.47
CA VAL A 191 -15.13 -40.66 29.33
C VAL A 191 -15.63 -42.08 29.02
N ILE A 192 -15.79 -42.42 27.74
CA ILE A 192 -16.20 -43.77 27.32
C ILE A 192 -15.20 -44.82 27.79
N GLU A 193 -13.90 -44.55 27.69
CA GLU A 193 -12.85 -45.43 28.18
C GLU A 193 -12.95 -45.64 29.70
N GLY A 194 -13.14 -44.56 30.47
CA GLY A 194 -13.39 -44.64 31.92
C GLY A 194 -14.60 -45.53 32.26
N LEU A 195 -15.74 -45.30 31.61
CA LEU A 195 -16.95 -46.12 31.81
C LEU A 195 -16.74 -47.59 31.43
N ARG A 196 -15.98 -47.88 30.36
CA ARG A 196 -15.63 -49.26 30.00
C ARG A 196 -14.81 -49.95 31.09
N THR A 197 -13.85 -49.25 31.70
CA THR A 197 -13.07 -49.81 32.81
C THR A 197 -13.91 -50.06 34.07
N GLU A 198 -14.86 -49.18 34.37
CA GLU A 198 -15.77 -49.33 35.50
C GLU A 198 -16.76 -50.48 35.29
N ASN A 199 -17.36 -50.60 34.10
CA ASN A 199 -18.20 -51.73 33.74
C ASN A 199 -17.47 -53.08 33.81
N GLY A 200 -16.17 -53.11 33.46
CA GLY A 200 -15.32 -54.28 33.67
C GLY A 200 -15.30 -54.70 35.15
N LYS A 201 -15.02 -53.76 36.05
CA LYS A 201 -15.02 -54.03 37.51
C LYS A 201 -16.37 -54.51 38.03
N LEU A 202 -17.47 -53.87 37.62
CA LEU A 202 -18.82 -54.27 38.04
C LEU A 202 -19.19 -55.67 37.54
N THR A 203 -18.69 -56.07 36.36
CA THR A 203 -18.90 -57.42 35.83
C THR A 203 -18.13 -58.45 36.67
N ASP A 204 -16.90 -58.12 37.06
CA ASP A 204 -16.09 -58.96 37.96
C ASP A 204 -16.78 -59.09 39.33
N GLU A 205 -17.19 -57.99 39.96
CA GLU A 205 -17.94 -57.99 41.24
C GLU A 205 -19.25 -58.78 41.16
N LYS A 206 -20.02 -58.62 40.07
CA LYS A 206 -21.26 -59.36 39.85
C LYS A 206 -21.00 -60.87 39.73
N ASN A 207 -19.95 -61.27 39.02
CA ASN A 207 -19.59 -62.67 38.88
C ASN A 207 -19.11 -63.28 40.21
N GLU A 208 -18.44 -62.49 41.04
CA GLU A 208 -18.02 -62.89 42.39
C GLU A 208 -19.25 -63.15 43.30
N LEU A 209 -20.24 -62.24 43.29
CA LEU A 209 -21.51 -62.42 44.02
C LEU A 209 -22.33 -63.62 43.52
N ASN A 210 -22.41 -63.82 42.20
CA ASN A 210 -23.12 -64.97 41.64
C ASN A 210 -22.46 -66.31 41.99
N LEU A 211 -21.13 -66.35 42.19
CA LEU A 211 -20.43 -67.55 42.64
C LEU A 211 -20.81 -67.92 44.09
N GLU A 212 -21.16 -66.93 44.90
CA GLU A 212 -21.53 -67.08 46.30
C GLU A 212 -22.99 -67.58 46.46
N ASP A 213 -23.89 -67.19 45.56
CA ASP A 213 -25.28 -67.69 45.51
C ASP A 213 -25.41 -69.14 45.01
N VAL A 214 -24.46 -69.65 44.22
CA VAL A 214 -24.49 -71.04 43.70
C VAL A 214 -24.27 -72.10 44.81
N PHE A 215 -23.85 -71.70 46.01
CA PHE A 215 -23.76 -72.63 47.16
C PHE A 215 -25.07 -72.80 47.95
N ALA A 216 -26.13 -72.06 47.62
CA ALA A 216 -27.45 -72.24 48.21
C ALA A 216 -28.44 -72.72 47.15
N VAL A 217 -28.92 -73.96 47.31
CA VAL A 217 -29.96 -74.64 46.51
C VAL A 217 -29.41 -75.47 45.34
N GLN A 218 -29.06 -76.71 45.67
CA GLN A 218 -29.47 -77.85 44.85
C GLN A 218 -30.30 -78.77 45.74
N ASP A 219 -31.62 -78.70 45.55
CA ASP A 219 -32.51 -79.85 45.60
C ASP A 219 -33.72 -79.50 44.72
N GLU A 220 -34.02 -80.40 43.77
CA GLU A 220 -35.19 -80.43 42.88
C GLU A 220 -35.22 -79.31 41.81
N GLU A 221 -35.58 -79.50 40.54
CA GLU A 221 -36.33 -80.56 39.88
C GLU A 221 -36.03 -80.49 38.37
N ASP A 222 -35.90 -81.64 37.73
CA ASP A 222 -35.72 -81.84 36.30
C ASP A 222 -37.06 -81.61 35.56
N VAL A 223 -37.18 -80.48 34.85
CA VAL A 223 -38.32 -80.24 33.94
C VAL A 223 -37.86 -79.53 32.67
N GLY A 224 -37.83 -80.29 31.58
CA GLY A 224 -38.65 -79.97 30.41
C GLY A 224 -37.96 -79.22 29.27
N ASP A 225 -37.68 -80.01 28.23
CA ASP A 225 -37.37 -79.61 26.86
C ASP A 225 -38.15 -78.38 26.37
N HIS A 226 -37.42 -77.38 25.86
CA HIS A 226 -37.94 -76.50 24.81
C HIS A 226 -36.83 -76.16 23.81
N GLU A 227 -36.86 -76.88 22.69
CA GLU A 227 -36.23 -76.48 21.43
C GLU A 227 -36.82 -75.14 20.99
N LEU A 228 -36.03 -74.07 21.02
CA LEU A 228 -36.36 -72.81 20.34
C LEU A 228 -35.44 -72.65 19.13
N GLU A 229 -36.12 -72.73 18.00
CA GLU A 229 -35.73 -72.52 16.63
C GLU A 229 -34.88 -71.24 16.45
N ASN A 230 -33.64 -71.39 15.98
CA ASN A 230 -32.77 -70.28 15.62
C ASN A 230 -33.26 -69.67 14.30
N ASP A 231 -34.05 -68.60 14.41
CA ASP A 231 -34.44 -67.79 13.26
C ASP A 231 -33.19 -67.11 12.67
N THR A 232 -32.91 -67.48 11.43
CA THR A 232 -31.74 -67.08 10.66
C THR A 232 -32.00 -65.67 10.12
N GLY A 233 -31.75 -64.66 10.96
CA GLY A 233 -31.77 -63.26 10.54
C GLY A 233 -30.64 -62.97 9.57
N GLU A 234 -30.98 -62.78 8.29
CA GLU A 234 -30.08 -62.37 7.23
C GLU A 234 -29.26 -61.11 7.59
N PRO A 235 -28.00 -61.00 7.16
CA PRO A 235 -27.23 -59.78 7.29
C PRO A 235 -27.83 -58.69 6.39
N VAL A 236 -28.38 -57.65 7.02
CA VAL A 236 -28.78 -56.40 6.34
C VAL A 236 -27.56 -55.83 5.63
N SER A 237 -27.61 -55.81 4.30
CA SER A 237 -26.61 -55.15 3.47
C SER A 237 -26.74 -53.63 3.67
N PHE A 238 -25.72 -53.02 4.27
CA PHE A 238 -25.57 -51.57 4.26
C PHE A 238 -25.30 -51.14 2.82
N GLN A 239 -26.37 -50.76 2.13
CA GLN A 239 -26.36 -50.07 0.85
C GLN A 239 -25.63 -48.74 1.05
N ARG A 240 -24.36 -48.70 0.62
CA ARG A 240 -23.60 -47.46 0.49
C ARG A 240 -24.34 -46.53 -0.46
N ASN A 241 -24.84 -45.44 0.10
CA ASN A 241 -25.43 -44.34 -0.64
C ASN A 241 -24.32 -43.75 -1.52
N GLU A 242 -24.48 -43.95 -2.81
CA GLU A 242 -23.62 -43.44 -3.87
C GLU A 242 -23.48 -41.92 -3.81
N ASP A 243 -22.25 -41.50 -4.09
CA ASP A 243 -21.82 -40.14 -4.33
C ASP A 243 -22.84 -39.34 -5.16
N THR A 244 -23.28 -38.23 -4.59
CA THR A 244 -23.88 -37.13 -5.34
C THR A 244 -22.76 -36.37 -6.06
N HIS A 245 -22.29 -36.94 -7.18
CA HIS A 245 -21.54 -36.18 -8.17
C HIS A 245 -22.48 -35.18 -8.86
N TYR A 246 -22.54 -33.97 -8.31
CA TYR A 246 -23.00 -32.79 -9.05
C TYR A 246 -21.89 -32.37 -10.02
N THR A 247 -21.81 -33.02 -11.19
CA THR A 247 -21.12 -32.46 -12.36
C THR A 247 -22.15 -31.74 -13.20
N VAL A 248 -22.21 -30.42 -13.03
CA VAL A 248 -22.93 -29.49 -13.89
C VAL A 248 -22.21 -29.41 -15.23
N ASP A 249 -22.97 -29.78 -16.24
CA ASP A 249 -23.02 -29.36 -17.63
C ASP A 249 -21.75 -29.08 -18.45
N ALA A 250 -21.78 -29.78 -19.59
CA ALA A 250 -21.05 -29.53 -20.79
C ALA A 250 -21.36 -28.13 -21.36
N GLY A 251 -20.32 -27.32 -21.48
CA GLY A 251 -20.29 -26.09 -22.29
C GLY A 251 -19.13 -26.14 -23.27
N THR A 252 -19.36 -26.86 -24.37
CA THR A 252 -18.78 -26.70 -25.72
C THR A 252 -17.80 -25.52 -25.93
N ALA A 253 -16.54 -25.82 -26.25
CA ALA A 253 -15.79 -25.16 -27.32
C ALA A 253 -14.51 -25.92 -27.69
N GLN A 254 -14.43 -26.29 -28.98
CA GLN A 254 -13.31 -26.91 -29.66
C GLN A 254 -12.07 -25.99 -29.78
N SER A 255 -10.89 -26.57 -29.51
CA SER A 255 -9.63 -26.57 -30.29
C SER A 255 -8.88 -25.25 -30.62
N PRO A 256 -7.59 -25.31 -31.04
CA PRO A 256 -6.48 -26.15 -30.59
C PRO A 256 -5.20 -25.35 -30.25
N ASN A 257 -4.40 -25.91 -29.34
CA ASN A 257 -2.98 -25.63 -29.18
C ASN A 257 -2.18 -26.10 -30.42
N LYS A 258 -1.33 -25.24 -30.99
CA LYS A 258 0.08 -25.52 -31.34
C LYS A 258 0.68 -24.42 -32.21
N GLY A 259 1.82 -23.87 -31.78
CA GLY A 259 2.74 -23.22 -32.70
C GLY A 259 3.69 -22.22 -32.06
N ASN A 260 4.56 -22.67 -31.14
CA ASN A 260 5.80 -21.97 -30.84
C ASN A 260 6.60 -21.73 -32.13
N LYS A 261 7.02 -20.49 -32.34
CA LYS A 261 8.35 -20.20 -32.90
C LYS A 261 8.96 -19.04 -32.14
N ASP A 262 10.05 -19.36 -31.45
CA ASP A 262 11.08 -18.44 -31.03
C ASP A 262 11.53 -17.57 -32.21
N GLU A 263 11.57 -16.26 -32.00
CA GLU A 263 12.58 -15.43 -32.64
C GLU A 263 13.09 -14.41 -31.63
N ALA A 264 14.27 -14.73 -31.12
CA ALA A 264 15.09 -13.85 -30.32
C ALA A 264 15.69 -12.77 -31.23
N VAL A 265 15.41 -11.49 -30.93
CA VAL A 265 16.29 -10.36 -31.25
C VAL A 265 16.11 -9.33 -30.13
N GLY A 266 17.07 -9.24 -29.20
CA GLY A 266 18.00 -8.10 -29.17
C GLY A 266 17.47 -7.00 -28.22
N ALA A 267 17.84 -7.02 -26.95
CA ALA A 267 18.98 -6.28 -26.39
C ALA A 267 18.69 -4.80 -26.10
N LEU A 268 18.98 -4.41 -24.84
CA LEU A 268 18.94 -3.07 -24.24
C LEU A 268 17.54 -2.48 -23.94
N GLY A 269 16.99 -2.88 -22.80
CA GLY A 269 16.04 -2.05 -22.06
C GLY A 269 16.28 -2.27 -20.56
N VAL A 270 17.11 -1.41 -19.95
CA VAL A 270 17.31 -1.40 -18.50
C VAL A 270 15.94 -1.14 -17.86
N LYS A 271 15.33 -2.21 -17.36
CA LYS A 271 14.00 -2.22 -16.74
C LYS A 271 14.14 -1.63 -15.35
N PHE A 272 13.98 -0.31 -15.22
CA PHE A 272 13.79 0.32 -13.93
C PHE A 272 12.43 -0.15 -13.39
N LYS A 273 12.46 -1.16 -12.50
CA LYS A 273 11.33 -1.48 -11.63
C LYS A 273 11.16 -0.30 -10.67
N LEU A 274 10.28 0.63 -11.02
CA LEU A 274 9.78 1.61 -10.07
C LEU A 274 8.73 0.89 -9.20
N GLU A 275 9.20 0.23 -8.14
CA GLU A 275 8.34 -0.33 -7.11
C GLU A 275 7.72 0.84 -6.35
N LYS A 276 6.48 1.16 -6.70
CA LYS A 276 5.69 2.22 -6.09
C LYS A 276 5.31 1.74 -4.68
N VAL A 277 6.16 2.05 -3.71
CA VAL A 277 5.85 1.91 -2.29
C VAL A 277 4.70 2.88 -1.97
N ASN A 278 3.47 2.37 -1.95
CA ASN A 278 2.34 3.09 -1.41
C ASN A 278 2.55 3.19 0.11
N MET A 279 2.97 4.36 0.54
CA MET A 279 3.16 4.69 1.95
C MET A 279 1.78 4.91 2.57
N ASP A 280 1.25 3.87 3.20
CA ASP A 280 -0.01 3.94 3.93
C ASP A 280 0.25 4.69 5.25
N LEU A 281 -0.17 5.95 5.30
CA LEU A 281 -0.09 6.80 6.49
C LEU A 281 -1.33 6.56 7.37
N GLY A 282 -1.49 5.32 7.81
CA GLY A 282 -2.43 4.97 8.87
C GLY A 282 -1.92 5.46 10.20
N GLY A 283 -2.57 6.49 10.75
CA GLY A 283 -2.32 6.95 12.11
C GLY A 283 -2.83 5.92 13.11
N ASP A 284 -1.92 5.29 13.84
CA ASP A 284 -2.22 4.73 15.15
C ASP A 284 -1.01 4.93 16.06
N ASP A 285 -1.26 5.64 17.15
CA ASP A 285 -0.28 6.07 18.15
C ASP A 285 0.11 4.86 19.01
N ASP A 286 1.08 4.05 18.54
CA ASP A 286 1.70 3.04 19.40
C ASP A 286 3.23 3.13 19.41
N ALA A 287 3.74 3.53 20.58
CA ALA A 287 5.12 3.91 20.86
C ALA A 287 6.11 2.73 20.93
N ARG A 288 6.03 1.73 20.04
CA ARG A 288 6.98 0.60 20.00
C ARG A 288 7.29 0.12 18.58
N CYS A 289 8.09 0.87 17.82
CA CYS A 289 8.87 0.25 16.74
C CYS A 289 10.01 1.17 16.24
N THR A 290 11.14 1.17 16.94
CA THR A 290 12.34 1.95 16.54
C THR A 290 13.35 1.16 15.70
N SER A 291 13.17 -0.14 15.46
CA SER A 291 14.18 -0.94 14.76
C SER A 291 13.98 -1.07 13.24
N GLN A 292 12.76 -0.91 12.72
CA GLN A 292 12.50 -1.13 11.29
C GLN A 292 12.75 0.10 10.39
N ARG A 293 12.75 1.31 10.98
CA ARG A 293 12.98 2.57 10.24
C ARG A 293 14.43 2.75 9.75
N LEU A 294 15.40 2.20 10.49
CA LEU A 294 16.83 2.34 10.16
C LEU A 294 17.24 1.54 8.92
N HIS A 295 16.53 0.45 8.58
CA HIS A 295 16.83 -0.32 7.37
C HIS A 295 16.34 0.36 6.09
N GLY A 296 15.23 1.10 6.14
CA GLY A 296 14.72 1.88 5.01
C GLY A 296 15.62 3.07 4.65
N GLU A 297 16.13 3.79 5.66
CA GLU A 297 16.99 4.96 5.45
C GLU A 297 18.35 4.60 4.81
N LYS A 298 18.88 3.42 5.11
CA LYS A 298 20.13 2.92 4.51
C LYS A 298 19.96 2.56 3.03
N ALA A 299 18.82 1.99 2.65
CA ALA A 299 18.50 1.66 1.26
C ALA A 299 18.35 2.92 0.39
N ILE A 300 17.64 3.94 0.90
CA ILE A 300 17.44 5.21 0.19
C ILE A 300 18.79 5.93 -0.01
N SER A 301 19.63 5.97 1.03
CA SER A 301 20.96 6.59 0.96
C SER A 301 21.87 5.91 -0.08
N GLN A 302 21.79 4.58 -0.20
CA GLN A 302 22.54 3.83 -1.19
C GLN A 302 22.07 4.13 -2.62
N ILE A 303 20.75 4.19 -2.85
CA ILE A 303 20.18 4.51 -4.16
C ILE A 303 20.60 5.92 -4.62
N ILE A 304 20.58 6.91 -3.71
CA ILE A 304 21.02 8.28 -4.01
C ILE A 304 22.51 8.31 -4.40
N ALA A 305 23.35 7.59 -3.67
CA ALA A 305 24.79 7.53 -3.95
C ALA A 305 25.09 6.87 -5.32
N GLU A 306 24.38 5.80 -5.66
CA GLU A 306 24.51 5.12 -6.96
C GLU A 306 24.05 6.01 -8.10
N HIS A 307 22.95 6.76 -7.92
CA HIS A 307 22.45 7.70 -8.92
C HIS A 307 23.44 8.84 -9.20
N GLU A 308 24.04 9.44 -8.15
CA GLU A 308 25.07 10.47 -8.30
C GLU A 308 26.36 9.94 -8.95
N HIS A 309 26.71 8.68 -8.71
CA HIS A 309 27.83 8.03 -9.40
C HIS A 309 27.55 7.85 -10.91
N LEU A 310 26.36 7.36 -11.27
CA LEU A 310 25.97 7.20 -12.69
C LEU A 310 25.94 8.54 -13.42
N LYS A 311 25.45 9.59 -12.77
CA LYS A 311 25.42 10.95 -13.32
C LYS A 311 26.83 11.48 -13.62
N ARG A 312 27.80 11.25 -12.72
CA ARG A 312 29.21 11.61 -12.96
C ARG A 312 29.80 10.83 -14.13
N ARG A 313 29.53 9.52 -14.22
CA ARG A 313 30.02 8.67 -15.31
C ARG A 313 29.45 9.07 -16.66
N ALA A 314 28.17 9.44 -16.72
CA ALA A 314 27.53 9.94 -17.93
C ALA A 314 28.16 11.26 -18.40
N LYS A 315 28.46 12.18 -17.47
CA LYS A 315 29.16 13.44 -17.78
C LYS A 315 30.56 13.18 -18.35
N GLU A 316 31.34 12.31 -17.73
CA GLU A 316 32.69 11.96 -18.19
C GLU A 316 32.68 11.32 -19.59
N LEU A 317 31.72 10.43 -19.86
CA LEU A 317 31.54 9.84 -21.20
C LEU A 317 31.16 10.90 -22.23
N GLY A 318 30.27 11.84 -21.90
CA GLY A 318 29.94 12.97 -22.77
C GLY A 318 31.17 13.81 -23.12
N GLU A 319 32.00 14.15 -22.13
CA GLU A 319 33.24 14.91 -22.33
C GLU A 319 34.25 14.15 -23.21
N LYS A 320 34.38 12.83 -23.06
CA LYS A 320 35.22 11.98 -23.92
C LYS A 320 34.73 11.97 -25.36
N VAL A 321 33.43 11.82 -25.58
CA VAL A 321 32.84 11.82 -26.93
C VAL A 321 33.05 13.16 -27.62
N ILE A 322 32.82 14.28 -26.92
CA ILE A 322 33.06 15.62 -27.46
C ILE A 322 34.54 15.79 -27.84
N SER A 323 35.46 15.36 -26.97
CA SER A 323 36.89 15.44 -27.23
C SER A 323 37.31 14.62 -28.45
N GLN A 324 36.74 13.43 -28.63
CA GLN A 324 36.97 12.57 -29.79
C GLN A 324 36.51 13.24 -31.10
N ILE A 325 35.30 13.82 -31.10
CA ILE A 325 34.75 14.53 -32.26
C ILE A 325 35.63 15.72 -32.64
N ILE A 326 36.15 16.47 -31.66
CA ILE A 326 37.06 17.60 -31.92
C ILE A 326 38.36 17.11 -32.57
N ALA A 327 38.94 16.02 -32.05
CA ALA A 327 40.17 15.44 -32.59
C ALA A 327 40.01 14.96 -34.05
N GLU A 328 38.90 14.28 -34.35
CA GLU A 328 38.56 13.82 -35.70
C GLU A 328 38.36 14.98 -36.68
N ASN A 329 37.65 16.03 -36.24
CA ASN A 329 37.46 17.24 -37.04
C ASN A 329 38.78 17.95 -37.34
N GLU A 330 39.69 18.07 -36.38
CA GLU A 330 41.02 18.64 -36.62
C GLU A 330 41.85 17.77 -37.56
N HIS A 331 41.76 16.45 -37.43
CA HIS A 331 42.41 15.52 -38.37
C HIS A 331 41.90 15.70 -39.81
N LEU A 332 40.58 15.81 -40.01
CA LEU A 332 39.96 16.08 -41.31
C LEU A 332 40.39 17.42 -41.88
N LYS A 333 40.42 18.49 -41.07
CA LYS A 333 40.94 19.81 -41.51
C LYS A 333 42.39 19.73 -41.97
N ARG A 334 43.27 19.00 -41.26
CA ARG A 334 44.67 18.81 -41.69
C ARG A 334 44.75 18.03 -43.00
N ARG A 335 43.91 17.01 -43.19
CA ARG A 335 43.83 16.25 -44.45
C ARG A 335 43.36 17.12 -45.62
N ALA A 336 42.34 17.97 -45.43
CA ALA A 336 41.87 18.91 -46.44
C ALA A 336 42.95 19.92 -46.85
N ARG A 337 43.69 20.48 -45.88
CA ARG A 337 44.83 21.39 -46.14
C ARG A 337 45.91 20.74 -46.99
N ARG A 338 46.29 19.49 -46.70
CA ARG A 338 47.26 18.73 -47.53
C ARG A 338 46.76 18.50 -48.96
N TRP A 339 45.45 18.34 -49.14
CA TRP A 339 44.85 18.13 -50.46
C TRP A 339 44.88 19.40 -51.32
N LEU A 340 44.64 20.57 -50.70
CA LEU A 340 44.75 21.88 -51.35
C LEU A 340 46.15 22.18 -51.85
N VAL A 341 47.19 21.86 -51.08
CA VAL A 341 48.60 22.07 -51.47
C VAL A 341 49.03 21.16 -52.63
N LYS A 342 48.43 19.96 -52.76
CA LYS A 342 48.76 18.99 -53.81
C LYS A 342 48.02 19.20 -55.13
N LYS A 343 47.12 20.19 -55.25
CA LYS A 343 46.46 20.47 -56.54
C LYS A 343 47.52 20.96 -57.54
N PRO A 344 47.84 20.20 -58.60
CA PRO A 344 48.78 20.66 -59.61
C PRO A 344 48.17 21.87 -60.30
N SER A 345 48.88 23.00 -60.27
CA SER A 345 48.55 24.17 -61.07
C SER A 345 48.65 23.76 -62.53
N LYS A 346 47.50 23.48 -63.16
CA LYS A 346 47.47 23.31 -64.61
C LYS A 346 47.97 24.62 -65.22
N PRO A 347 49.00 24.60 -66.08
CA PRO A 347 49.41 25.79 -66.78
C PRO A 347 48.23 26.27 -67.63
N LEU A 348 47.85 27.54 -67.46
CA LEU A 348 46.92 28.18 -68.38
C LEU A 348 47.63 28.31 -69.73
N ASN A 349 47.09 27.64 -70.75
CA ASN A 349 47.43 27.86 -72.16
C ASN A 349 46.60 28.98 -72.74
#